data_AF-A0AAW0VRM9-F1
#
_entry.id   AF-A0AAW0VRM9-F1
#
_cell.length_a   1.000
_cell.length_b   1.000
_cell.length_c   1.000
_cell.angle_alpha   90.00
_cell.angle_beta   90.00
_cell.angle_gamma   90.00
#
_symmetry.space_group_name_H-M   'P 1'
#
loop_
_entity.id
_entity.type
_entity.pdbx_description
1 polymer ?
#
loop_
_entity_poly.entity_id
_entity_poly.type
_entity_poly.pdbx_seq_one_letter_code
_entity_poly.pdbx_strand_id
1 'polypeptide(L)'
;ETLVSANCTECKHVVLEKPSWYQTLNAATGRMVYAEMLAGGGHASFIRRNAVCNLPFMTLQTFNKYTSLITNKSIESCNQIHTKSREIVTQEYAKVGSVPDQSGVLDIDVTYDGTWHTRDQHSNYGIGATIDAVTELVVDYQIMCKFCFLCISIFVSRTRKFLKKSMNN
;
A
#
# COMPACT_ATOMS: atom_id res chain seq x y z
N GLU A 1 16.31 16.24 3.44
CA GLU A 1 17.04 15.40 2.46
C GLU A 1 17.34 14.06 3.11
N THR A 2 16.85 12.96 2.53
CA THR A 2 17.39 11.61 2.81
C THR A 2 17.11 10.73 1.59
N LEU A 3 18.10 10.68 0.70
CA LEU A 3 18.19 9.70 -0.38
C LEU A 3 18.85 8.45 0.21
N VAL A 4 18.16 7.31 0.21
CA VAL A 4 18.83 6.02 0.45
C VAL A 4 19.31 5.50 -0.89
N SER A 5 20.58 5.76 -1.21
CA SER A 5 21.33 5.05 -2.25
C SER A 5 22.34 4.13 -1.59
N ALA A 6 22.20 2.82 -1.76
CA ALA A 6 23.26 1.87 -1.43
C ALA A 6 24.19 1.75 -2.64
N ASN A 7 25.42 2.24 -2.51
CA ASN A 7 26.49 2.03 -3.50
C ASN A 7 27.40 0.88 -3.04
N CYS A 8 27.74 -0.04 -3.94
CA CYS A 8 28.74 -1.07 -3.71
C CYS A 8 30.17 -0.48 -3.87
N THR A 9 31.04 -0.73 -2.90
CA THR A 9 32.37 -0.11 -2.77
C THR A 9 33.48 -0.72 -3.64
N GLU A 10 33.25 -1.86 -4.30
CA GLU A 10 34.31 -2.56 -5.05
C GLU A 10 34.28 -2.30 -6.56
N CYS A 11 33.11 -2.18 -7.19
CA CYS A 11 33.06 -2.26 -8.65
C CYS A 11 33.08 -0.91 -9.40
N LYS A 12 32.84 0.25 -8.75
CA LYS A 12 32.71 1.60 -9.37
C LYS A 12 31.88 1.66 -10.68
N HIS A 13 31.17 0.60 -11.04
CA HIS A 13 30.47 0.48 -12.29
C HIS A 13 29.04 0.95 -12.07
N VAL A 14 28.78 2.19 -12.48
CA VAL A 14 27.43 2.65 -12.76
C VAL A 14 26.98 1.94 -14.04
N VAL A 15 26.40 0.75 -13.90
CA VAL A 15 25.65 0.12 -15.00
C VAL A 15 24.24 0.69 -14.93
N LEU A 16 24.07 1.90 -15.47
CA LEU A 16 22.75 2.40 -15.86
C LEU A 16 22.33 1.70 -17.16
N GLU A 17 22.17 0.39 -17.14
CA GLU A 17 21.43 -0.28 -18.20
C GLU A 17 19.98 -0.41 -17.76
N LYS A 18 19.18 0.50 -18.32
CA LYS A 18 17.73 0.56 -18.11
C LYS A 18 17.08 -0.65 -18.80
N PRO A 19 16.25 -1.44 -18.10
CA PRO A 19 15.52 -2.57 -18.69
C PRO A 19 14.59 -2.13 -19.84
N SER A 20 14.30 -3.00 -20.81
CA SER A 20 13.55 -2.62 -22.03
C SER A 20 12.11 -2.12 -21.81
N TRP A 21 11.48 -2.43 -20.68
CA TRP A 21 10.17 -1.89 -20.30
C TRP A 21 10.22 -0.46 -19.74
N TYR A 22 11.41 0.13 -19.59
CA TYR A 22 11.65 1.48 -19.06
C TYR A 22 11.23 2.59 -20.05
N GLN A 23 10.80 2.25 -21.27
CA GLN A 23 10.35 3.21 -22.28
C GLN A 23 8.88 3.65 -22.13
N THR A 24 8.06 2.97 -21.32
CA THR A 24 6.62 3.28 -21.19
C THR A 24 6.23 4.08 -19.95
N LEU A 25 7.17 4.36 -19.03
CA LEU A 25 6.89 5.14 -17.82
C LEU A 25 8.03 6.12 -17.58
N ASN A 26 7.75 7.42 -17.61
CA ASN A 26 8.74 8.37 -17.14
C ASN A 26 8.80 8.28 -15.59
N ALA A 27 10.00 8.15 -15.04
CA ALA A 27 10.16 8.09 -13.57
C ALA A 27 9.60 9.35 -12.89
N ALA A 28 9.63 10.48 -13.60
CA ALA A 28 9.09 11.76 -13.14
C ALA A 28 7.57 11.74 -12.96
N THR A 29 6.77 11.36 -13.97
CA THR A 29 5.32 11.34 -13.78
C THR A 29 4.85 10.17 -12.93
N GLY A 30 5.59 9.05 -12.87
CA GLY A 30 5.34 8.03 -11.85
C GLY A 30 5.42 8.59 -10.43
N ARG A 31 6.44 9.39 -10.11
CA ARG A 31 6.55 10.09 -8.82
C ARG A 31 5.42 11.11 -8.60
N MET A 32 5.03 11.84 -9.65
CA MET A 32 3.91 12.80 -9.56
C MET A 32 2.56 12.11 -9.32
N VAL A 33 2.33 10.94 -9.90
CA VAL A 33 1.12 10.13 -9.65
C VAL A 33 1.17 9.59 -8.22
N TYR A 34 2.30 9.03 -7.79
CA TYR A 34 2.49 8.54 -6.43
C TYR A 34 2.25 9.64 -5.38
N ALA A 35 2.76 10.86 -5.60
CA ALA A 35 2.52 11.99 -4.72
C ALA A 35 1.02 12.33 -4.57
N GLU A 36 0.24 12.26 -5.64
CA GLU A 36 -1.21 12.50 -5.59
C GLU A 36 -1.97 11.35 -4.92
N MET A 37 -1.47 10.12 -5.05
CA MET A 37 -2.00 8.98 -4.30
C MET A 37 -1.79 9.18 -2.79
N LEU A 38 -0.60 9.59 -2.38
CA LEU A 38 -0.28 9.86 -0.97
C LEU A 38 -1.07 11.04 -0.41
N ALA A 39 -1.28 12.09 -1.22
CA ALA A 39 -2.07 13.25 -0.83
C ALA A 39 -3.58 13.00 -0.83
N GLY A 40 -4.05 11.82 -1.28
CA GLY A 40 -5.48 11.51 -1.41
C GLY A 40 -6.21 12.33 -2.49
N GLY A 41 -5.47 13.03 -3.36
CA GLY A 41 -6.04 13.93 -4.37
C GLY A 41 -6.46 13.24 -5.66
N GLY A 42 -5.84 12.11 -5.99
CA GLY A 42 -6.15 11.31 -7.18
C GLY A 42 -5.99 12.07 -8.51
N HIS A 43 -6.70 11.62 -9.53
CA HIS A 43 -6.57 12.16 -10.91
C HIS A 43 -7.02 13.62 -11.04
N ALA A 44 -8.07 14.02 -10.31
CA ALA A 44 -8.59 15.38 -10.37
C ALA A 44 -7.58 16.40 -9.80
N SER A 45 -6.95 16.07 -8.67
CA SER A 45 -5.88 16.89 -8.09
C SER A 45 -4.64 16.92 -8.98
N PHE A 46 -4.26 15.77 -9.57
CA PHE A 46 -3.17 15.67 -10.54
C PHE A 46 -3.34 16.66 -11.70
N ILE A 47 -4.53 16.70 -12.32
CA ILE A 47 -4.82 17.64 -13.43
C ILE A 47 -4.68 19.08 -12.96
N ARG A 48 -5.27 19.41 -11.81
CA ARG A 48 -5.26 20.78 -11.27
C ARG A 48 -3.84 21.26 -11.01
N ARG A 49 -3.02 20.46 -10.34
CA ARG A 49 -1.61 20.77 -10.08
C ARG A 49 -0.83 20.94 -11.38
N ASN A 50 -1.03 20.04 -12.35
CA ASN A 50 -0.36 20.14 -13.64
C ASN A 50 -0.77 21.41 -14.42
N ALA A 51 -2.03 21.83 -14.33
CA ALA A 51 -2.47 23.09 -14.93
C ALA A 51 -1.75 24.30 -14.32
N VAL A 52 -1.64 24.36 -12.99
CA VAL A 52 -0.97 25.48 -12.28
C VAL A 52 0.53 25.51 -12.59
N CYS A 53 1.17 24.35 -12.72
CA CYS A 53 2.60 24.24 -13.01
C CYS A 53 2.94 24.26 -14.51
N ASN A 54 1.97 24.46 -15.40
CA ASN A 54 2.14 24.37 -16.85
C ASN A 54 2.78 23.04 -17.31
N LEU A 55 2.36 21.93 -16.71
CA LEU A 55 2.82 20.57 -17.00
C LEU A 55 1.80 19.80 -17.85
N PRO A 56 2.23 18.79 -18.64
CA PRO A 56 1.34 18.00 -19.49
C PRO A 56 0.23 17.31 -18.71
N PHE A 57 -0.96 17.26 -19.30
CA PHE A 57 -2.08 16.51 -18.73
C PHE A 57 -1.94 15.01 -18.98
N MET A 58 -2.54 14.23 -18.09
CA MET A 58 -2.64 12.78 -18.20
C MET A 58 -4.11 12.38 -18.26
N THR A 59 -4.46 11.44 -19.14
CA THR A 59 -5.81 10.87 -19.17
C THR A 59 -6.05 10.00 -17.93
N LEU A 60 -7.32 9.85 -17.52
CA LEU A 60 -7.68 9.01 -16.39
C LEU A 60 -7.22 7.56 -16.57
N GLN A 61 -7.29 7.03 -17.79
CA GLN A 61 -6.85 5.68 -18.12
C GLN A 61 -5.35 5.50 -17.87
N THR A 62 -4.53 6.46 -18.34
CA THR A 62 -3.09 6.42 -18.10
C THR A 62 -2.79 6.58 -16.62
N PHE A 63 -3.48 7.49 -15.91
CA PHE A 63 -3.32 7.66 -14.46
C PHE A 63 -3.59 6.37 -13.71
N ASN A 64 -4.69 5.69 -14.02
CA ASN A 64 -5.03 4.42 -13.39
C ASN A 64 -4.00 3.32 -13.69
N LYS A 65 -3.41 3.29 -14.90
CA LYS A 65 -2.30 2.35 -15.20
C LYS A 65 -1.09 2.59 -14.30
N TYR A 66 -0.70 3.85 -14.09
CA TYR A 66 0.38 4.20 -13.17
C TYR A 66 0.01 3.80 -11.74
N THR A 67 -1.19 4.14 -11.27
CA THR A 67 -1.69 3.78 -9.93
C THR A 67 -1.61 2.28 -9.70
N SER A 68 -2.14 1.45 -10.61
CA SER A 68 -2.10 -0.01 -10.48
C SER A 68 -0.67 -0.55 -10.43
N LEU A 69 0.22 -0.02 -11.28
CA LEU A 69 1.61 -0.45 -11.30
C LEU A 69 2.34 -0.09 -10.01
N ILE A 70 2.13 1.12 -9.50
CA ILE A 70 2.71 1.60 -8.23
C ILE A 70 2.20 0.71 -7.09
N THR A 71 0.88 0.52 -6.99
CA THR A 71 0.27 -0.32 -5.95
C THR A 71 0.82 -1.75 -5.98
N ASN A 72 0.91 -2.37 -7.16
CA ASN A 72 1.44 -3.74 -7.28
C ASN A 72 2.89 -3.83 -6.81
N LYS A 73 3.73 -2.86 -7.19
CA LYS A 73 5.13 -2.80 -6.73
C LYS A 73 5.23 -2.55 -5.23
N SER A 74 4.35 -1.73 -4.66
CA SER A 74 4.29 -1.53 -3.21
C SER A 74 3.93 -2.82 -2.48
N ILE A 75 2.94 -3.56 -2.98
CA ILE A 75 2.54 -4.87 -2.41
C ILE A 75 3.71 -5.86 -2.48
N GLU A 76 4.39 -5.94 -3.63
CA GLU A 76 5.56 -6.81 -3.80
C GLU A 76 6.67 -6.47 -2.79
N SER A 77 6.97 -5.18 -2.62
CA SER A 77 7.96 -4.72 -1.64
C SER A 77 7.54 -5.07 -0.20
N CYS A 78 6.26 -4.91 0.15
CA CYS A 78 5.76 -5.29 1.47
C CYS A 78 5.94 -6.80 1.71
N ASN A 79 5.62 -7.64 0.72
CA ASN A 79 5.79 -9.09 0.82
C ASN A 79 7.27 -9.48 1.01
N GLN A 80 8.19 -8.83 0.29
CA GLN A 80 9.63 -9.08 0.45
C GLN A 80 10.13 -8.71 1.86
N ILE A 81 9.65 -7.58 2.40
CA ILE A 81 9.98 -7.16 3.78
C ILE A 81 9.41 -8.17 4.77
N HIS A 82 8.17 -8.61 4.59
CA HIS A 82 7.53 -9.60 5.47
C HIS A 82 8.25 -10.93 5.49
N THR A 83 8.66 -11.45 4.34
CA THR A 83 9.43 -12.69 4.27
C THR A 83 10.72 -12.57 5.07
N LYS A 84 11.46 -11.46 4.90
CA LYS A 84 12.69 -11.21 5.66
C LYS A 84 12.43 -11.06 7.16
N SER A 85 11.37 -10.36 7.56
CA SER A 85 11.00 -10.24 8.97
C SER A 85 10.75 -11.61 9.59
N ARG A 86 10.01 -12.49 8.92
CA ARG A 86 9.72 -13.86 9.39
C ARG A 86 10.98 -14.73 9.47
N GLU A 87 11.88 -14.59 8.50
CA GLU A 87 13.18 -15.28 8.52
C GLU A 87 14.02 -14.85 9.74
N ILE A 88 14.09 -13.54 10.02
CA ILE A 88 14.81 -13.01 11.18
C ILE A 88 14.18 -13.51 12.48
N VAL A 89 12.85 -13.41 12.62
CA VAL A 89 12.12 -13.91 13.80
C VAL A 89 12.42 -15.40 14.01
N THR A 90 12.32 -16.21 12.96
CA THR A 90 12.59 -17.66 13.05
C THR A 90 14.02 -17.92 13.53
N GLN A 91 15.00 -17.15 13.05
CA GLN A 91 16.39 -17.29 13.45
C GLN A 91 16.62 -16.89 14.91
N GLU A 92 16.02 -15.81 15.39
CA GLU A 92 16.18 -15.37 16.79
C GLU A 92 15.53 -16.34 17.78
N TYR A 93 14.36 -16.88 17.46
CA TYR A 93 13.72 -17.91 18.29
C TYR A 93 14.50 -19.22 18.32
N ALA A 94 15.14 -19.60 17.22
CA ALA A 94 16.02 -20.77 17.18
C ALA A 94 17.22 -20.64 18.14
N LYS A 95 17.75 -19.43 18.36
CA LYS A 95 18.87 -19.19 19.29
C LYS A 95 18.49 -19.42 20.75
N VAL A 96 17.23 -19.18 21.12
CA VAL A 96 16.72 -19.41 22.48
C VAL A 96 16.16 -20.83 22.67
N GLY A 97 16.28 -21.69 21.65
CA GLY A 97 15.86 -23.09 21.70
C GLY A 97 14.41 -23.33 21.32
N SER A 98 13.68 -22.29 20.91
CA SER A 98 12.33 -22.42 20.34
C SER A 98 12.45 -22.82 18.87
N VAL A 99 12.00 -24.03 18.56
CA VAL A 99 12.04 -24.59 17.20
C VAL A 99 10.63 -24.89 16.71
N PRO A 100 10.41 -24.89 15.38
CA PRO A 100 9.13 -25.29 14.82
C PRO A 100 8.74 -26.71 15.25
N ASP A 101 7.45 -26.94 15.45
CA ASP A 101 6.89 -28.24 15.78
C ASP A 101 6.99 -29.24 14.61
N GLN A 102 6.45 -30.45 14.79
CA GLN A 102 6.42 -31.47 13.72
C GLN A 102 5.63 -31.04 12.47
N SER A 103 4.76 -30.05 12.59
CA SER A 103 3.98 -29.46 11.50
C SER A 103 4.70 -28.27 10.85
N GLY A 104 5.89 -27.90 11.34
CA GLY A 104 6.64 -26.74 10.87
C GLY A 104 6.11 -25.40 11.39
N VAL A 105 5.31 -25.39 12.45
CA VAL A 105 4.75 -24.19 13.08
C VAL A 105 5.63 -23.76 14.24
N LEU A 106 6.06 -22.50 14.23
CA LEU A 106 6.82 -21.89 15.32
C LEU A 106 5.87 -21.05 16.20
N ASP A 107 5.81 -21.37 17.49
CA ASP A 107 5.14 -20.54 18.47
C ASP A 107 5.98 -19.30 18.78
N ILE A 108 5.36 -18.13 18.65
CA ILE A 108 5.99 -16.83 18.90
C ILE A 108 5.11 -15.97 19.79
N ASP A 109 5.73 -15.15 20.63
CA ASP A 109 5.03 -14.14 21.41
C ASP A 109 4.85 -12.90 20.56
N VAL A 110 3.62 -12.38 20.51
CA VAL A 110 3.29 -11.21 19.68
C VAL A 110 2.53 -10.16 20.47
N THR A 111 2.77 -8.92 20.09
CA THR A 111 1.91 -7.78 20.40
C THR A 111 1.13 -7.39 19.16
N TYR A 112 0.00 -6.70 19.36
CA TYR A 112 -0.83 -6.22 18.27
C TYR A 112 -1.11 -4.74 18.47
N ASP A 113 -0.84 -3.95 17.45
CA ASP A 113 -1.19 -2.54 17.41
C ASP A 113 -1.93 -2.20 16.11
N GLY A 114 -2.80 -1.20 16.17
CA GLY A 114 -3.59 -0.80 15.03
C GLY A 114 -4.03 0.64 15.10
N THR A 115 -4.14 1.25 13.93
CA THR A 115 -4.56 2.64 13.79
C THR A 115 -5.56 2.81 12.67
N TRP A 116 -6.40 3.82 12.81
CA TRP A 116 -7.31 4.26 11.76
C TRP A 116 -6.69 5.46 11.03
N HIS A 117 -6.95 5.58 9.73
CA HIS A 117 -6.39 6.67 8.91
C HIS A 117 -6.69 8.07 9.48
N THR A 118 -7.87 8.25 10.08
CA THR A 118 -8.19 9.42 10.90
C THR A 118 -8.64 8.96 12.30
N ARG A 119 -8.39 9.79 13.32
CA ARG A 119 -8.73 9.51 14.73
C ARG A 119 -10.24 9.55 15.02
N ASP A 120 -11.03 9.95 14.03
CA ASP A 120 -12.47 10.14 14.15
C ASP A 120 -13.28 8.92 13.70
N GLN A 121 -14.53 8.83 14.16
CA GLN A 121 -15.47 7.76 13.79
C GLN A 121 -15.74 7.69 12.28
N HIS A 122 -15.35 8.70 11.52
CA HIS A 122 -15.48 8.80 10.06
C HIS A 122 -14.37 8.09 9.29
N SER A 123 -13.35 7.53 9.94
CA SER A 123 -12.32 6.79 9.22
C SER A 123 -12.89 5.53 8.58
N ASN A 124 -12.74 5.44 7.26
CA ASN A 124 -13.16 4.28 6.47
C ASN A 124 -12.08 3.21 6.36
N TYR A 125 -10.82 3.54 6.66
CA TYR A 125 -9.68 2.65 6.47
C TYR A 125 -8.84 2.59 7.73
N GLY A 126 -8.40 1.40 8.09
CA GLY A 126 -7.51 1.15 9.21
C GLY A 126 -6.45 0.13 8.85
N ILE A 127 -5.40 0.06 9.65
CA ILE A 127 -4.36 -0.95 9.57
C ILE A 127 -4.13 -1.51 10.97
N GLY A 128 -4.00 -2.84 11.05
CA GLY A 128 -3.51 -3.53 12.23
C GLY A 128 -2.22 -4.28 11.87
N ALA A 129 -1.30 -4.37 12.81
CA ALA A 129 -0.03 -5.06 12.65
C ALA A 129 0.21 -5.99 13.85
N THR A 130 0.64 -7.21 13.55
CA THR A 130 1.13 -8.18 14.52
C THR A 130 2.64 -8.05 14.57
N ILE A 131 3.17 -7.75 15.76
CA ILE A 131 4.56 -7.41 16.00
C ILE A 131 5.14 -8.46 16.93
N ASP A 132 6.21 -9.12 16.52
CA ASP A 132 6.92 -10.08 17.37
C ASP A 132 7.51 -9.39 18.62
N ALA A 133 7.34 -10.00 19.79
CA ALA A 133 7.73 -9.40 21.07
C ALA A 133 9.25 -9.38 21.30
N VAL A 134 10.01 -10.23 20.60
CA VAL A 134 11.47 -10.35 20.78
C VAL A 134 12.23 -9.44 19.83
N THR A 135 11.88 -9.47 18.54
CA THR A 135 12.57 -8.72 17.49
C THR A 135 11.94 -7.36 17.20
N GLU A 136 10.73 -7.13 17.73
CA GLU A 136 9.92 -5.93 17.45
C GLU A 136 9.60 -5.75 15.96
N LEU A 137 9.72 -6.82 15.16
CA LEU A 137 9.42 -6.81 13.73
C LEU A 137 7.95 -7.13 13.47
N VAL A 138 7.37 -6.45 12.48
CA VAL A 138 6.03 -6.78 11.97
C VAL A 138 6.10 -8.11 11.22
N VAL A 139 5.38 -9.11 11.72
CA VAL A 139 5.26 -10.45 11.12
C VAL A 139 4.04 -10.60 10.24
N ASP A 140 3.01 -9.80 10.50
CA ASP A 140 1.80 -9.75 9.69
C ASP A 140 1.08 -8.40 9.82
N TYR A 141 0.27 -8.04 8.83
CA TYR A 141 -0.63 -6.89 8.92
C TYR A 141 -1.97 -7.17 8.25
N GLN A 142 -2.98 -6.43 8.68
CA GLN A 142 -4.30 -6.43 8.06
C GLN A 142 -4.73 -5.00 7.73
N ILE A 143 -5.12 -4.79 6.47
CA ILE A 143 -5.81 -3.58 6.05
C ILE A 143 -7.30 -3.79 6.26
N MET A 144 -7.92 -2.91 7.05
CA MET A 144 -9.34 -2.93 7.38
C MET A 144 -10.08 -1.81 6.64
N CYS A 145 -11.29 -2.10 6.19
CA CYS A 145 -12.15 -1.13 5.50
C CYS A 145 -13.58 -1.20 6.04
N LYS A 146 -14.09 -0.09 6.57
CA LYS A 146 -15.52 0.04 6.96
C LYS A 146 -16.44 0.28 5.77
N PHE A 147 -15.87 0.60 4.60
CA PHE A 147 -16.62 0.80 3.38
C PHE A 147 -16.88 -0.53 2.66
N CYS A 148 -18.15 -0.87 2.48
CA CYS A 148 -18.58 -2.01 1.69
C CYS A 148 -19.39 -1.53 0.47
N PHE A 149 -18.84 -1.75 -0.73
CA PHE A 149 -19.48 -1.33 -1.98
C PHE A 149 -20.85 -2.01 -2.20
N LEU A 150 -21.00 -3.26 -1.73
CA LEU A 150 -22.27 -3.98 -1.78
C LEU A 150 -23.31 -3.34 -0.87
N CYS A 151 -22.96 -3.03 0.39
CA CYS A 151 -23.87 -2.38 1.34
C CYS A 151 -24.37 -1.03 0.80
N ILE A 152 -23.47 -0.24 0.21
CA ILE A 152 -23.82 1.06 -0.38
C ILE A 152 -24.71 0.89 -1.62
N SER A 153 -24.39 -0.06 -2.49
CA SER A 153 -25.19 -0.33 -3.69
C SER A 153 -26.61 -0.76 -3.33
N ILE A 154 -26.76 -1.63 -2.32
CA ILE A 154 -28.06 -2.07 -1.79
C ILE A 154 -28.81 -0.89 -1.15
N PHE A 155 -28.15 -0.09 -0.33
CA PHE A 155 -28.75 1.10 0.30
C PHE A 155 -29.30 2.07 -0.76
N VAL A 156 -28.48 2.45 -1.75
CA VAL A 156 -28.87 3.35 -2.85
C VAL A 156 -30.08 2.80 -3.61
N SER A 157 -30.12 1.50 -3.89
CA SER A 157 -31.25 0.87 -4.58
C SER A 157 -32.56 0.94 -3.77
N ARG A 158 -32.49 0.81 -2.44
CA ARG A 158 -33.64 0.91 -1.53
C ARG A 158 -34.15 2.34 -1.43
N THR A 159 -33.28 3.32 -1.27
CA THR A 159 -33.66 4.75 -1.28
C THR A 159 -34.25 5.18 -2.61
N ARG A 160 -33.72 4.72 -3.75
CA ARG A 160 -34.31 5.01 -5.07
C ARG A 160 -35.71 4.40 -5.22
N LYS A 161 -35.93 3.19 -4.71
CA LYS A 161 -37.27 2.57 -4.69
C LYS A 161 -38.24 3.34 -3.78
N PHE A 162 -37.78 3.82 -2.63
CA PHE A 162 -38.59 4.60 -1.69
C PHE A 162 -38.99 5.96 -2.29
N LEU A 163 -38.06 6.69 -2.91
CA LEU A 163 -38.33 7.97 -3.59
C LEU A 163 -39.26 7.80 -4.79
N LYS A 164 -39.08 6.74 -5.60
CA LYS A 164 -40.03 6.43 -6.68
C LYS A 164 -41.43 6.11 -6.17
N LYS A 165 -41.56 5.51 -4.99
CA LYS A 165 -42.86 5.22 -4.36
C LYS A 165 -43.51 6.47 -3.79
N SER A 166 -42.74 7.44 -3.27
CA SER A 166 -43.29 8.69 -2.74
C SER A 166 -43.63 9.72 -3.82
N MET A 167 -43.11 9.59 -5.04
CA MET A 167 -43.44 10.45 -6.19
C MET A 167 -44.66 9.96 -6.99
N ASN A 168 -45.13 8.74 -6.73
CA ASN A 168 -46.28 8.11 -7.42
C ASN A 168 -47.55 8.05 -6.55
N ASN A 169 -47.53 8.69 -5.38
CA ASN A 169 -48.70 8.98 -4.53
C ASN A 169 -48.90 10.49 -4.48
#